data_AF-A0A3R7U4X1-F1
#
_entry.id   AF-A0A3R7U4X1-F1
#
_cell.length_a   1.000
_cell.length_b   1.000
_cell.length_c   1.000
_cell.angle_alpha   90.00
_cell.angle_beta   90.00
_cell.angle_gamma   90.00
#
_symmetry.space_group_name_H-M   'P 1'
#
loop_
_entity.id
_entity.type
_entity.pdbx_description
1 polymer ?
#
loop_
_entity_poly.entity_id
_entity_poly.type
_entity_poly.pdbx_seq_one_letter_code
_entity_poly.pdbx_strand_id
1 'polypeptide(L)'
;MNRLASFIIIVFGAIGLARADELPATLDKPYLGCWLAFADSRDFEFVIGGDGDAELFFIKNRKRLSIGGCTLKIYYVLEEKVKGKGGKTRWISRQMAQDGFEDFGKETAEPPLRKPIGFTATYTGGVKVRITKVFTKDGMEISTEVIDKGESKGELRAGVKILVGDLFRQIDDADLEKRDTESKLEDTEISVRAVGARRTARVKFEDYDVVLTEEFPKGVRAFALESDRYGDHEFQITTANPEFGVIEFLQRKKIIHGFYVNWYPDSEKAGEQDARLLFKVK
;
A
#
# COMPACT_ATOMS: atom_id res chain seq x y z
N MET A 1 70.18 -16.35 -27.44
CA MET A 1 70.08 -14.87 -27.39
C MET A 1 68.71 -14.46 -27.86
N ASN A 2 68.01 -13.69 -27.01
CA ASN A 2 66.93 -12.71 -27.27
C ASN A 2 65.72 -13.20 -28.09
N ARG A 3 64.55 -13.48 -27.48
CA ARG A 3 63.52 -12.59 -26.87
C ARG A 3 62.58 -11.93 -27.89
N LEU A 4 61.30 -11.86 -27.46
CA LEU A 4 60.17 -11.02 -27.92
C LEU A 4 59.34 -11.57 -29.10
N ALA A 5 58.00 -11.58 -29.09
CA ALA A 5 57.02 -11.22 -28.06
C ALA A 5 55.65 -11.81 -28.45
N SER A 6 54.90 -12.20 -27.43
CA SER A 6 53.51 -12.63 -27.45
C SER A 6 52.56 -11.50 -27.87
N PHE A 7 51.52 -11.82 -28.63
CA PHE A 7 50.27 -11.07 -28.66
C PHE A 7 49.10 -12.03 -28.89
N ILE A 8 48.61 -12.61 -27.79
CA ILE A 8 47.26 -13.20 -27.74
C ILE A 8 46.37 -12.07 -27.22
N ILE A 9 45.56 -11.51 -28.12
CA ILE A 9 44.48 -10.58 -27.74
C ILE A 9 43.39 -11.44 -27.08
N ILE A 10 43.45 -11.56 -25.76
CA ILE A 10 42.31 -11.99 -24.95
C ILE A 10 41.35 -10.82 -24.96
N VAL A 11 40.24 -10.97 -25.69
CA VAL A 11 39.07 -10.12 -25.56
C VAL A 11 38.56 -10.31 -24.13
N PHE A 12 38.97 -9.42 -23.23
CA PHE A 12 38.26 -9.17 -21.99
C PHE A 12 36.88 -8.64 -22.39
N GLY A 13 35.94 -9.56 -22.57
CA GLY A 13 34.53 -9.21 -22.46
C GLY A 13 34.35 -8.63 -21.07
N ALA A 14 34.21 -7.31 -21.00
CA ALA A 14 33.73 -6.63 -19.82
C ALA A 14 32.34 -7.21 -19.53
N ILE A 15 32.32 -8.25 -18.68
CA ILE A 15 31.14 -8.66 -17.94
C ILE A 15 30.81 -7.43 -17.11
N GLY A 16 29.93 -6.60 -17.66
CA GLY A 16 29.30 -5.55 -16.89
C GLY A 16 28.78 -6.22 -15.64
N LEU A 17 29.31 -5.78 -14.49
CA LEU A 17 28.69 -5.97 -13.20
C LEU A 17 27.31 -5.31 -13.29
N ALA A 18 26.35 -6.03 -13.87
CA ALA A 18 24.97 -5.89 -13.50
C ALA A 18 24.96 -6.19 -12.02
N ARG A 19 25.01 -5.14 -11.19
CA ARG A 19 24.51 -5.25 -9.83
C ARG A 19 23.11 -5.81 -10.00
N ALA A 20 22.93 -7.07 -9.62
CA ALA A 20 21.61 -7.61 -9.42
C ALA A 20 20.98 -6.66 -8.41
N ASP A 21 20.01 -5.86 -8.86
CA ASP A 21 19.19 -5.05 -7.97
C ASP A 21 18.69 -6.01 -6.88
N GLU A 22 19.04 -5.73 -5.62
CA GLU A 22 18.53 -6.51 -4.49
C GLU A 22 17.01 -6.56 -4.64
N LEU A 23 16.49 -7.78 -4.74
CA LEU A 23 15.05 -8.00 -4.78
C LEU A 23 14.47 -7.39 -3.50
N PRO A 24 13.38 -6.59 -3.56
CA PRO A 24 12.69 -6.12 -2.38
C PRO A 24 12.52 -7.26 -1.35
N ALA A 25 12.74 -7.00 -0.06
CA ALA A 25 12.73 -8.03 1.01
C ALA A 25 11.45 -8.89 1.07
N THR A 26 10.36 -8.40 0.47
CA THR A 26 9.08 -9.07 0.25
C THR A 26 9.16 -10.24 -0.74
N LEU A 27 10.18 -10.26 -1.61
CA LEU A 27 10.48 -11.28 -2.62
C LEU A 27 11.39 -12.41 -2.12
N ASP A 28 11.83 -12.36 -0.85
CA ASP A 28 12.68 -13.39 -0.22
C ASP A 28 11.88 -14.37 0.67
N LYS A 29 10.55 -14.26 0.72
CA LYS A 29 9.67 -15.07 1.60
C LYS A 29 8.85 -16.08 0.79
N PRO A 30 8.42 -17.24 1.35
CA PRO A 30 7.38 -18.08 0.73
C PRO A 30 6.11 -17.23 0.50
N TYR A 31 5.19 -17.57 -0.42
CA TYR A 31 4.08 -16.68 -0.81
C TYR A 31 2.68 -17.25 -0.49
N LEU A 32 1.73 -16.37 -0.17
CA LEU A 32 0.32 -16.75 0.06
C LEU A 32 -0.49 -16.77 -1.23
N GLY A 33 -0.16 -17.72 -2.13
CA GLY A 33 -0.93 -17.97 -3.34
C GLY A 33 -0.90 -16.88 -4.42
N CYS A 34 -0.19 -15.77 -4.20
CA CYS A 34 0.04 -14.74 -5.21
C CYS A 34 1.46 -14.17 -5.06
N TRP A 35 2.38 -14.61 -5.93
CA TRP A 35 3.76 -14.17 -5.95
C TRP A 35 3.88 -12.73 -6.48
N LEU A 36 3.19 -12.46 -7.59
CA LEU A 36 3.30 -11.23 -8.37
C LEU A 36 1.98 -11.03 -9.12
N ALA A 37 1.32 -9.91 -8.90
CA ALA A 37 0.21 -9.48 -9.71
C ALA A 37 0.70 -8.39 -10.65
N PHE A 38 1.05 -8.78 -11.87
CA PHE A 38 1.13 -7.84 -12.98
C PHE A 38 -0.30 -7.60 -13.46
N ALA A 39 -0.79 -6.38 -13.27
CA ALA A 39 -1.88 -5.91 -14.10
C ALA A 39 -1.31 -5.62 -15.50
N ASP A 40 -2.10 -5.90 -16.54
CA ASP A 40 -1.80 -5.50 -17.92
C ASP A 40 -1.50 -3.99 -18.08
N SER A 41 -1.69 -3.18 -17.02
CA SER A 41 -1.50 -1.72 -17.01
C SER A 41 -0.09 -1.30 -17.41
N ARG A 42 0.95 -2.12 -17.18
CA ARG A 42 2.38 -1.76 -17.28
C ARG A 42 2.81 -0.61 -16.35
N ASP A 43 1.91 -0.09 -15.53
CA ASP A 43 2.13 1.08 -14.66
C ASP A 43 2.40 0.69 -13.21
N PHE A 44 2.04 -0.54 -12.81
CA PHE A 44 2.31 -1.04 -11.46
C PHE A 44 2.51 -2.55 -11.42
N GLU A 45 3.12 -2.98 -10.32
CA GLU A 45 3.25 -4.37 -9.92
C GLU A 45 2.84 -4.50 -8.46
N PHE A 46 2.09 -5.54 -8.13
CA PHE A 46 1.69 -5.83 -6.76
C PHE A 46 2.25 -7.18 -6.30
N VAL A 47 2.73 -7.26 -5.07
CA VAL A 47 3.28 -8.47 -4.46
C VAL A 47 2.59 -8.70 -3.13
N ILE A 48 2.38 -9.97 -2.75
CA ILE A 48 1.97 -10.34 -1.40
C ILE A 48 2.81 -11.52 -0.89
N GLY A 49 3.49 -11.30 0.24
CA GLY A 49 4.32 -12.29 0.90
C GLY A 49 3.53 -13.36 1.65
N GLY A 50 4.24 -14.41 2.05
CA GLY A 50 3.82 -15.55 2.89
C GLY A 50 3.28 -15.17 4.25
N ASP A 51 3.62 -13.97 4.70
CA ASP A 51 3.24 -13.37 5.96
C ASP A 51 2.05 -12.40 5.82
N GLY A 52 1.47 -12.30 4.61
CA GLY A 52 0.33 -11.43 4.33
C GLY A 52 0.68 -9.97 4.10
N ASP A 53 1.96 -9.58 4.21
CA ASP A 53 2.43 -8.24 3.87
C ASP A 53 2.41 -8.06 2.35
N ALA A 54 1.79 -6.99 1.89
CA ALA A 54 1.71 -6.66 0.47
C ALA A 54 2.45 -5.37 0.13
N GLU A 55 2.90 -5.27 -1.11
CA GLU A 55 3.58 -4.08 -1.61
C GLU A 55 3.17 -3.81 -3.05
N LEU A 56 2.98 -2.53 -3.38
CA LEU A 56 2.76 -2.06 -4.73
C LEU A 56 3.95 -1.21 -5.17
N PHE A 57 4.51 -1.57 -6.31
CA PHE A 57 5.57 -0.86 -7.00
C PHE A 57 4.98 -0.12 -8.20
N PHE A 58 5.30 1.16 -8.35
CA PHE A 58 5.06 1.88 -9.59
C PHE A 58 6.10 1.48 -10.64
N ILE A 59 5.72 1.47 -11.91
CA ILE A 59 6.59 1.08 -13.02
C ILE A 59 6.77 2.27 -13.96
N LYS A 60 8.01 2.76 -14.09
CA LYS A 60 8.38 3.75 -15.11
C LYS A 60 9.43 3.17 -16.03
N ASN A 61 9.24 3.33 -17.35
CA ASN A 61 10.16 2.80 -18.36
C ASN A 61 10.48 1.30 -18.18
N ARG A 62 9.46 0.50 -17.83
CA ARG A 62 9.57 -0.95 -17.56
C ARG A 62 10.48 -1.32 -16.37
N LYS A 63 10.73 -0.38 -15.45
CA LYS A 63 11.48 -0.61 -14.22
C LYS A 63 10.65 -0.26 -13.01
N ARG A 64 10.76 -1.05 -11.96
CA ARG A 64 10.16 -0.76 -10.65
C ARG A 64 10.79 0.48 -10.05
N LEU A 65 9.95 1.35 -9.50
CA LEU A 65 10.38 2.39 -8.59
C LEU A 65 10.47 1.78 -7.19
N SER A 66 11.69 1.46 -6.74
CA SER A 66 11.94 0.75 -5.47
C SER A 66 12.74 1.58 -4.45
N ILE A 67 13.21 2.76 -4.83
CA ILE A 67 14.07 3.60 -3.99
C ILE A 67 13.23 4.67 -3.27
N GLY A 68 13.49 4.90 -1.98
CA GLY A 68 13.07 6.12 -1.28
C GLY A 68 11.55 6.34 -1.17
N GLY A 69 10.83 5.44 -0.49
CA GLY A 69 9.40 5.63 -0.19
C GLY A 69 8.46 5.59 -1.41
N CYS A 70 8.98 5.33 -2.60
CA CYS A 70 8.26 5.27 -3.87
C CYS A 70 7.45 3.96 -4.07
N THR A 71 7.16 3.23 -2.99
CA THR A 71 6.29 2.04 -2.98
C THR A 71 5.18 2.23 -1.96
N LEU A 72 4.07 1.52 -2.16
CA LEU A 72 2.98 1.49 -1.18
C LEU A 72 2.99 0.16 -0.46
N LYS A 73 3.23 0.19 0.85
CA LYS A 73 3.11 -1.01 1.68
C LYS A 73 1.67 -1.16 2.12
N ILE A 74 1.09 -2.33 1.88
CA ILE A 74 -0.32 -2.63 2.10
C ILE A 74 -0.40 -3.74 3.15
N TYR A 75 -1.09 -3.45 4.25
CA TYR A 75 -1.25 -4.35 5.39
C TYR A 75 -2.73 -4.69 5.56
N TYR A 76 -3.05 -5.96 5.81
CA TYR A 76 -4.39 -6.37 6.22
C TYR A 76 -4.48 -6.35 7.74
N VAL A 77 -5.36 -5.50 8.27
CA VAL A 77 -5.44 -5.23 9.69
C VAL A 77 -6.77 -5.70 10.26
N LEU A 78 -6.74 -6.15 11.51
CA LEU A 78 -7.92 -6.42 12.32
C LEU A 78 -7.82 -5.59 13.59
N GLU A 79 -8.88 -4.84 13.90
CA GLU A 79 -8.99 -4.07 15.12
C GLU A 79 -10.20 -4.49 15.94
N GLU A 80 -10.04 -4.45 17.26
CA GLU A 80 -11.12 -4.68 18.21
C GLU A 80 -11.36 -3.45 19.07
N LYS A 81 -12.64 -3.09 19.23
CA LYS A 81 -13.05 -2.02 20.12
C LYS A 81 -13.06 -2.51 21.55
N VAL A 82 -12.22 -1.91 22.38
CA VAL A 82 -12.11 -2.24 23.81
C VAL A 82 -12.40 -1.01 24.65
N LYS A 83 -12.98 -1.24 25.84
CA LYS A 83 -13.12 -0.19 26.86
C LYS A 83 -11.77 0.05 27.52
N GLY A 84 -11.25 1.26 27.40
CA GLY A 84 -10.02 1.70 28.04
C GLY A 84 -10.22 2.08 29.52
N LYS A 85 -9.12 2.41 30.20
CA LYS A 85 -9.16 3.01 31.54
C LYS A 85 -9.93 4.34 31.46
N GLY A 86 -10.94 4.51 32.32
CA GLY A 86 -11.80 5.70 32.33
C GLY A 86 -13.01 5.66 31.39
N GLY A 87 -13.39 4.49 30.87
CA GLY A 87 -14.64 4.31 30.10
C GLY A 87 -14.57 4.74 28.63
N LYS A 88 -13.49 5.39 28.19
CA LYS A 88 -13.28 5.73 26.78
C LYS A 88 -13.01 4.48 25.94
N THR A 89 -13.75 4.31 24.86
CA THR A 89 -13.52 3.23 23.88
C THR A 89 -12.34 3.55 22.99
N ARG A 90 -11.53 2.54 22.67
CA ARG A 90 -10.45 2.65 21.68
C ARG A 90 -10.37 1.39 20.84
N TRP A 91 -9.89 1.52 19.61
CA TRP A 91 -9.52 0.39 18.76
C TRP A 91 -8.12 -0.11 19.13
N ILE A 92 -7.95 -1.43 19.24
CA ILE A 92 -6.66 -2.09 19.41
C ILE A 92 -6.42 -3.04 18.25
N SER A 93 -5.21 -3.04 17.69
CA SER A 93 -4.84 -3.98 16.63
C SER A 93 -4.68 -5.38 17.20
N ARG A 94 -5.27 -6.36 16.52
CA ARG A 94 -4.96 -7.78 16.66
C ARG A 94 -3.78 -8.11 15.75
N GLN A 95 -2.99 -9.12 16.13
CA GLN A 95 -1.85 -9.56 15.32
C GLN A 95 -2.27 -10.72 14.44
N MET A 96 -1.79 -10.72 13.20
CA MET A 96 -1.96 -11.85 12.28
C MET A 96 -1.00 -12.98 12.69
N ALA A 97 -1.47 -14.23 12.65
CA ALA A 97 -0.63 -15.38 12.93
C ALA A 97 0.26 -15.69 11.72
N GLN A 98 1.55 -15.97 11.95
CA GLN A 98 2.55 -16.17 10.88
C GLN A 98 2.21 -17.34 9.95
N ASP A 99 1.63 -18.41 10.47
CA ASP A 99 1.20 -19.59 9.69
C ASP A 99 -0.34 -19.68 9.59
N GLY A 100 -1.04 -18.56 9.81
CA GLY A 100 -2.49 -18.51 9.98
C GLY A 100 -3.29 -18.40 8.69
N PHE A 101 -2.79 -18.91 7.56
CA PHE A 101 -3.34 -18.64 6.24
C PHE A 101 -3.99 -19.86 5.59
N GLU A 102 -5.18 -19.67 5.03
CA GLU A 102 -6.04 -20.71 4.47
C GLU A 102 -6.68 -20.23 3.16
N ASP A 103 -7.31 -21.13 2.40
CA ASP A 103 -8.14 -20.80 1.22
C ASP A 103 -7.44 -19.99 0.10
N PHE A 104 -6.12 -20.09 -0.01
CA PHE A 104 -5.36 -19.40 -1.05
C PHE A 104 -5.19 -20.24 -2.32
N GLY A 105 -5.20 -19.56 -3.47
CA GLY A 105 -4.98 -20.17 -4.78
C GLY A 105 -3.51 -20.54 -5.02
N LYS A 106 -3.23 -21.14 -6.19
CA LYS A 106 -1.86 -21.34 -6.64
C LYS A 106 -1.22 -20.00 -7.01
N GLU A 107 0.04 -19.82 -6.62
CA GLU A 107 0.87 -18.69 -7.02
C GLU A 107 0.85 -18.47 -8.55
N THR A 108 0.60 -17.22 -8.95
CA THR A 108 0.62 -16.77 -10.34
C THR A 108 1.32 -15.41 -10.43
N ALA A 109 1.99 -15.16 -11.57
CA ALA A 109 2.52 -13.85 -11.96
C ALA A 109 1.46 -13.01 -12.74
N GLU A 110 0.45 -13.68 -13.27
CA GLU A 110 -0.59 -13.12 -14.13
C GLU A 110 -1.96 -13.51 -13.54
N PRO A 111 -2.45 -12.79 -12.52
CA PRO A 111 -3.75 -13.07 -11.95
C PRO A 111 -4.85 -12.80 -12.98
N PRO A 112 -5.89 -13.64 -13.02
CA PRO A 112 -6.98 -13.44 -13.97
C PRO A 112 -7.71 -12.11 -13.67
N LEU A 113 -7.78 -11.24 -14.69
CA LEU A 113 -8.53 -10.00 -14.58
C LEU A 113 -10.01 -10.26 -14.27
N ARG A 114 -10.58 -9.42 -13.40
CA ARG A 114 -11.99 -9.43 -12.99
C ARG A 114 -12.45 -10.72 -12.30
N LYS A 115 -11.52 -11.59 -11.89
CA LYS A 115 -11.83 -12.77 -11.07
C LYS A 115 -11.32 -12.55 -9.64
N PRO A 116 -12.10 -12.95 -8.62
CA PRO A 116 -11.66 -12.85 -7.24
C PRO A 116 -10.53 -13.85 -6.96
N ILE A 117 -9.49 -13.37 -6.31
CA ILE A 117 -8.44 -14.17 -5.68
C ILE A 117 -8.27 -13.70 -4.24
N GLY A 118 -7.94 -14.59 -3.32
CA GLY A 118 -7.93 -14.23 -1.92
C GLY A 118 -7.34 -15.31 -1.03
N PHE A 119 -7.43 -15.06 0.27
CA PHE A 119 -7.05 -16.00 1.32
C PHE A 119 -7.83 -15.65 2.58
N THR A 120 -7.90 -16.61 3.51
CA THR A 120 -8.37 -16.40 4.87
C THR A 120 -7.15 -16.25 5.78
N ALA A 121 -7.14 -15.22 6.61
CA ALA A 121 -6.10 -14.97 7.61
C ALA A 121 -6.65 -15.14 9.03
N THR A 122 -5.90 -15.82 9.88
CA THR A 122 -6.17 -15.98 11.30
C THR A 122 -5.41 -14.93 12.11
N TYR A 123 -6.11 -14.26 13.01
CA TYR A 123 -5.58 -13.26 13.93
C TYR A 123 -5.65 -13.75 15.38
N THR A 124 -4.94 -13.07 16.28
CA THR A 124 -4.91 -13.40 17.71
C THR A 124 -6.31 -13.50 18.32
N GLY A 125 -6.55 -14.57 19.08
CA GLY A 125 -7.88 -14.94 19.58
C GLY A 125 -8.71 -15.79 18.62
N GLY A 126 -8.10 -16.30 17.55
CA GLY A 126 -8.76 -17.21 16.59
C GLY A 126 -9.72 -16.53 15.62
N VAL A 127 -9.68 -15.19 15.52
CA VAL A 127 -10.53 -14.44 14.59
C VAL A 127 -10.06 -14.72 13.17
N LYS A 128 -10.98 -15.12 12.28
CA LYS A 128 -10.67 -15.34 10.86
C LYS A 128 -11.23 -14.22 10.00
N VAL A 129 -10.40 -13.72 9.09
CA VAL A 129 -10.76 -12.66 8.14
C VAL A 129 -10.52 -13.17 6.72
N ARG A 130 -11.55 -13.10 5.88
CA ARG A 130 -11.43 -13.33 4.43
C ARG A 130 -10.97 -12.04 3.77
N ILE A 131 -9.91 -12.13 2.97
CA ILE A 131 -9.36 -11.04 2.18
C ILE A 131 -9.49 -11.42 0.72
N THR A 132 -10.25 -10.64 -0.05
CA THR A 132 -10.44 -10.87 -1.49
C THR A 132 -9.90 -9.69 -2.28
N LYS A 133 -9.30 -10.00 -3.43
CA LYS A 133 -8.76 -9.06 -4.41
C LYS A 133 -9.36 -9.34 -5.77
N VAL A 134 -9.67 -8.29 -6.53
CA VAL A 134 -10.07 -8.39 -7.94
C VAL A 134 -9.17 -7.47 -8.75
N PHE A 135 -8.32 -8.03 -9.60
CA PHE A 135 -7.43 -7.24 -10.46
C PHE A 135 -8.18 -6.70 -11.68
N THR A 136 -7.88 -5.46 -12.04
CA THR A 136 -8.42 -4.78 -13.22
C THR A 136 -7.28 -4.22 -14.05
N LYS A 137 -7.59 -3.66 -15.23
CA LYS A 137 -6.57 -3.00 -16.05
C LYS A 137 -6.01 -1.74 -15.42
N ASP A 138 -6.75 -1.10 -14.52
CA ASP A 138 -6.39 0.22 -13.99
C ASP A 138 -5.93 0.12 -12.52
N GLY A 139 -5.86 -1.08 -11.94
CA GLY A 139 -5.63 -1.26 -10.50
C GLY A 139 -6.23 -2.55 -9.94
N MET A 140 -6.75 -2.47 -8.71
CA MET A 140 -7.37 -3.61 -8.03
C MET A 140 -8.50 -3.17 -7.10
N GLU A 141 -9.40 -4.11 -6.80
CA GLU A 141 -10.41 -3.97 -5.76
C GLU A 141 -10.06 -4.88 -4.60
N ILE A 142 -10.23 -4.43 -3.37
CA ILE A 142 -9.94 -5.20 -2.16
C ILE A 142 -11.17 -5.22 -1.25
N SER A 143 -11.56 -6.39 -0.75
CA SER A 143 -12.55 -6.53 0.32
C SER A 143 -11.99 -7.31 1.50
N THR A 144 -12.51 -6.99 2.68
CA THR A 144 -12.20 -7.65 3.95
C THR A 144 -13.50 -8.01 4.66
N GLU A 145 -13.57 -9.22 5.22
CA GLU A 145 -14.76 -9.73 5.90
C GLU A 145 -14.35 -10.57 7.10
N VAL A 146 -14.87 -10.27 8.29
CA VAL A 146 -14.68 -11.12 9.47
C VAL A 146 -15.64 -12.31 9.36
N ILE A 147 -15.10 -13.50 9.13
CA ILE A 147 -15.88 -14.73 8.90
C ILE A 147 -16.00 -15.61 10.15
N ASP A 148 -15.09 -15.45 11.11
CA ASP A 148 -15.15 -16.08 12.43
C ASP A 148 -14.64 -15.09 13.48
N LYS A 149 -15.38 -14.92 14.57
CA LYS A 149 -14.99 -14.01 15.68
C LYS A 149 -14.08 -14.68 16.71
N GLY A 150 -13.88 -15.99 16.65
CA GLY A 150 -13.09 -16.73 17.63
C GLY A 150 -13.53 -16.40 19.07
N GLU A 151 -12.56 -16.03 19.91
CA GLU A 151 -12.79 -15.66 21.32
C GLU A 151 -13.21 -14.20 21.52
N SER A 152 -13.28 -13.40 20.46
CA SER A 152 -13.56 -11.97 20.54
C SER A 152 -15.00 -11.71 21.01
N LYS A 153 -15.13 -10.78 21.96
CA LYS A 153 -16.42 -10.29 22.47
C LYS A 153 -16.69 -8.84 22.09
N GLY A 154 -15.68 -8.15 21.53
CA GLY A 154 -15.77 -6.76 21.12
C GLY A 154 -16.34 -6.59 19.73
N GLU A 155 -16.55 -5.32 19.36
CA GLU A 155 -16.80 -4.94 17.97
C GLU A 155 -15.49 -5.09 17.20
N LEU A 156 -15.53 -5.80 16.07
CA LEU A 156 -14.37 -6.05 15.22
C LEU A 156 -14.51 -5.26 13.91
N ARG A 157 -13.39 -4.72 13.43
CA ARG A 157 -13.28 -4.19 12.07
C ARG A 157 -12.03 -4.72 11.40
N ALA A 158 -12.19 -5.37 10.25
CA ALA A 158 -11.09 -5.79 9.41
C ALA A 158 -10.96 -4.84 8.23
N GLY A 159 -9.75 -4.39 7.91
CA GLY A 159 -9.53 -3.36 6.90
C GLY A 159 -8.17 -3.47 6.22
N VAL A 160 -7.87 -2.45 5.44
CA VAL A 160 -6.63 -2.31 4.68
C VAL A 160 -5.90 -1.07 5.16
N LYS A 161 -4.62 -1.19 5.46
CA LYS A 161 -3.77 -0.09 5.90
C LYS A 161 -2.64 0.10 4.90
N ILE A 162 -2.60 1.26 4.26
CA ILE A 162 -1.62 1.60 3.23
C ILE A 162 -0.63 2.60 3.82
N LEU A 163 0.66 2.27 3.81
CA LEU A 163 1.72 3.21 4.13
C LEU A 163 2.12 3.97 2.87
N VAL A 164 1.88 5.28 2.87
CA VAL A 164 2.53 6.22 1.97
C VAL A 164 3.90 6.52 2.57
N GLY A 165 4.95 6.09 1.88
CA GLY A 165 6.33 6.26 2.33
C GLY A 165 6.77 7.72 2.39
N ASP A 166 7.93 7.94 2.98
CA ASP A 166 8.63 9.22 2.88
C ASP A 166 9.18 9.39 1.47
N LEU A 167 8.49 10.20 0.66
CA LEU A 167 8.82 10.48 -0.74
C LEU A 167 10.02 11.41 -0.90
N PHE A 168 10.35 12.17 0.16
CA PHE A 168 11.30 13.27 0.10
C PHE A 168 12.37 13.18 1.18
N ARG A 169 12.82 11.97 1.53
CA ARG A 169 13.86 11.69 2.55
C ARG A 169 15.08 12.62 2.49
N GLN A 170 15.47 13.01 1.28
CA GLN A 170 16.63 13.86 1.01
C GLN A 170 16.49 15.30 1.53
N ILE A 171 15.28 15.73 1.91
CA ILE A 171 15.03 17.07 2.44
C ILE A 171 15.61 17.21 3.85
N ASP A 172 15.50 16.17 4.68
CA ASP A 172 16.07 16.17 6.04
C ASP A 172 17.60 16.11 6.04
N ASP A 173 18.18 15.41 5.06
CA ASP A 173 19.63 15.22 4.96
C ASP A 173 20.37 16.47 4.43
N ALA A 174 19.64 17.45 3.88
CA ALA A 174 20.20 18.54 3.09
C ALA A 174 20.12 19.94 3.74
N ASP A 175 19.68 20.06 4.99
CA ASP A 175 19.51 21.34 5.72
C ASP A 175 18.96 22.46 4.81
N LEU A 176 17.86 22.17 4.09
CA LEU A 176 17.32 23.05 3.06
C LEU A 176 16.57 24.23 3.66
N GLU A 177 16.65 25.39 2.99
CA GLU A 177 15.73 26.50 3.29
C GLU A 177 14.28 26.11 2.95
N LYS A 178 13.32 26.78 3.61
CA LYS A 178 11.88 26.51 3.43
C LYS A 178 11.45 26.64 1.97
N ARG A 179 11.95 27.65 1.25
CA ARG A 179 11.62 27.88 -0.17
C ARG A 179 12.10 26.74 -1.08
N ASP A 180 13.30 26.22 -0.82
CA ASP A 180 13.87 25.10 -1.59
C ASP A 180 13.13 23.79 -1.30
N THR A 181 12.65 23.64 -0.07
CA THR A 181 11.76 22.55 0.33
C THR A 181 10.43 22.64 -0.42
N GLU A 182 9.75 23.79 -0.38
CA GLU A 182 8.46 24.00 -1.06
C GLU A 182 8.56 23.76 -2.57
N SER A 183 9.61 24.27 -3.23
CA SER A 183 9.82 24.05 -4.67
C SER A 183 9.98 22.58 -5.05
N LYS A 184 10.51 21.73 -4.17
CA LYS A 184 10.61 20.28 -4.41
C LYS A 184 9.28 19.55 -4.23
N LEU A 185 8.30 20.18 -3.59
CA LEU A 185 6.99 19.61 -3.26
C LEU A 185 5.87 20.16 -4.15
N GLU A 186 6.14 21.19 -4.96
CA GLU A 186 5.16 21.93 -5.76
C GLU A 186 4.35 21.02 -6.69
N ASP A 187 5.00 20.01 -7.28
CA ASP A 187 4.39 19.05 -8.21
C ASP A 187 3.71 17.86 -7.49
N THR A 188 3.60 17.89 -6.16
CA THR A 188 2.90 16.84 -5.39
C THR A 188 1.57 17.37 -4.86
N GLU A 189 0.49 16.68 -5.24
CA GLU A 189 -0.87 17.09 -4.88
C GLU A 189 -1.64 15.94 -4.24
N ILE A 190 -2.32 16.23 -3.12
CA ILE A 190 -3.35 15.36 -2.57
C ILE A 190 -4.73 15.87 -2.99
N SER A 191 -5.56 14.95 -3.48
CA SER A 191 -6.98 15.18 -3.70
C SER A 191 -7.81 14.32 -2.75
N VAL A 192 -8.71 14.93 -1.98
CA VAL A 192 -9.55 14.25 -1.00
C VAL A 192 -11.03 14.60 -1.13
N ARG A 193 -11.90 13.60 -0.98
CA ARG A 193 -13.35 13.82 -0.88
C ARG A 193 -13.84 13.34 0.48
N ALA A 194 -14.03 14.29 1.39
CA ALA A 194 -14.51 14.01 2.75
C ALA A 194 -15.88 13.31 2.77
N VAL A 195 -16.15 12.56 3.85
CA VAL A 195 -17.47 11.96 4.07
C VAL A 195 -18.55 13.05 4.09
N GLY A 196 -19.58 12.89 3.25
CA GLY A 196 -20.67 13.86 3.10
C GLY A 196 -20.35 15.09 2.24
N ALA A 197 -19.11 15.28 1.79
CA ALA A 197 -18.75 16.39 0.93
C ALA A 197 -19.16 16.14 -0.53
N ARG A 198 -19.69 17.18 -1.18
CA ARG A 198 -20.03 17.16 -2.62
C ARG A 198 -18.82 17.40 -3.52
N ARG A 199 -17.81 18.11 -3.03
CA ARG A 199 -16.63 18.53 -3.80
C ARG A 199 -15.38 17.86 -3.26
N THR A 200 -14.42 17.65 -4.15
CA THR A 200 -13.05 17.24 -3.80
C THR A 200 -12.30 18.49 -3.32
N ALA A 201 -11.60 18.37 -2.19
CA ALA A 201 -10.65 19.35 -1.71
C ALA A 201 -9.24 18.97 -2.18
N ARG A 202 -8.42 19.99 -2.42
CA ARG A 202 -7.01 19.83 -2.76
C ARG A 202 -6.18 20.23 -1.55
N VAL A 203 -5.22 19.39 -1.21
CA VAL A 203 -4.21 19.66 -0.18
C VAL A 203 -2.87 19.64 -0.89
N LYS A 204 -2.19 20.78 -0.88
CA LYS A 204 -0.87 20.86 -1.49
C LYS A 204 0.16 20.28 -0.53
N PHE A 205 1.11 19.51 -1.05
CA PHE A 205 2.14 18.90 -0.20
C PHE A 205 3.13 19.93 0.36
N GLU A 206 3.28 21.08 -0.30
CA GLU A 206 4.09 22.23 0.17
C GLU A 206 3.59 22.77 1.53
N ASP A 207 2.29 22.62 1.83
CA ASP A 207 1.70 22.94 3.13
C ASP A 207 1.98 21.81 4.15
N TYR A 208 3.25 21.46 4.35
CA TYR A 208 3.67 20.24 5.06
C TYR A 208 3.28 20.17 6.55
N ASP A 209 2.80 21.28 7.12
CA ASP A 209 2.26 21.37 8.49
C ASP A 209 0.79 20.92 8.58
N VAL A 210 0.11 20.70 7.44
CA VAL A 210 -1.24 20.11 7.40
C VAL A 210 -1.24 18.73 8.05
N VAL A 211 -2.22 18.49 8.93
CA VAL A 211 -2.46 17.20 9.57
C VAL A 211 -3.76 16.60 9.04
N LEU A 212 -3.67 15.67 8.09
CA LEU A 212 -4.83 15.07 7.41
C LEU A 212 -5.83 14.43 8.38
N THR A 213 -5.36 13.87 9.50
CA THR A 213 -6.22 13.28 10.53
C THR A 213 -7.08 14.35 11.24
N GLU A 214 -6.59 15.58 11.36
CA GLU A 214 -7.31 16.71 11.98
C GLU A 214 -8.22 17.43 10.98
N GLU A 215 -7.77 17.57 9.73
CA GLU A 215 -8.57 18.15 8.64
C GLU A 215 -9.78 17.27 8.27
N PHE A 216 -9.62 15.95 8.34
CA PHE A 216 -10.65 14.97 7.95
C PHE A 216 -10.98 14.00 9.11
N PRO A 217 -11.52 14.48 10.24
CA PRO A 217 -11.69 13.68 11.45
C PRO A 217 -12.79 12.63 11.34
N LYS A 218 -13.69 12.77 10.36
CA LYS A 218 -14.73 11.77 10.01
C LYS A 218 -14.29 10.83 8.87
N GLY A 219 -13.06 10.97 8.40
CA GLY A 219 -12.55 10.27 7.23
C GLY A 219 -13.06 10.82 5.90
N VAL A 220 -12.64 10.13 4.84
CA VAL A 220 -12.90 10.46 3.44
C VAL A 220 -13.45 9.24 2.69
N ARG A 221 -14.03 9.48 1.51
CA ARG A 221 -14.54 8.44 0.59
C ARG A 221 -13.64 8.25 -0.63
N ALA A 222 -12.79 9.23 -0.89
CA ALA A 222 -11.78 9.20 -1.94
C ALA A 222 -10.51 9.91 -1.45
N PHE A 223 -9.36 9.34 -1.79
CA PHE A 223 -8.04 9.93 -1.62
C PHE A 223 -7.24 9.64 -2.88
N ALA A 224 -6.51 10.63 -3.39
CA ALA A 224 -5.55 10.47 -4.45
C ALA A 224 -4.27 11.24 -4.11
N LEU A 225 -3.13 10.70 -4.54
CA LEU A 225 -1.83 11.35 -4.44
C LEU A 225 -1.12 11.23 -5.78
N GLU A 226 -0.79 12.37 -6.34
CA GLU A 226 0.01 12.53 -7.55
C GLU A 226 1.40 13.05 -7.13
N SER A 227 2.46 12.43 -7.65
CA SER A 227 3.83 12.83 -7.35
C SER A 227 4.79 12.38 -8.46
N ASP A 228 5.75 13.23 -8.80
CA ASP A 228 6.88 12.90 -9.69
C ASP A 228 7.68 11.69 -9.20
N ARG A 229 7.72 11.48 -7.88
CA ARG A 229 8.37 10.34 -7.21
C ARG A 229 7.72 9.01 -7.53
N TYR A 230 6.43 9.01 -7.87
CA TYR A 230 5.75 7.83 -8.40
C TYR A 230 5.90 7.69 -9.91
N GLY A 231 6.80 8.45 -10.53
CA GLY A 231 7.06 8.35 -11.95
C GLY A 231 6.04 9.08 -12.79
N ASP A 232 5.43 10.14 -12.25
CA ASP A 232 4.32 10.90 -12.84
C ASP A 232 2.98 10.14 -12.78
N HIS A 233 2.90 9.10 -11.95
CA HIS A 233 1.66 8.37 -11.69
C HIS A 233 0.85 9.01 -10.56
N GLU A 234 -0.48 8.98 -10.71
CA GLU A 234 -1.42 9.21 -9.62
C GLU A 234 -1.86 7.85 -9.10
N PHE A 235 -1.79 7.63 -7.79
CA PHE A 235 -2.59 6.55 -7.20
C PHE A 235 -3.82 7.09 -6.51
N GLN A 236 -4.94 6.41 -6.72
CA GLN A 236 -6.23 6.77 -6.17
C GLN A 236 -6.80 5.59 -5.40
N ILE A 237 -7.29 5.87 -4.19
CA ILE A 237 -8.15 4.95 -3.45
C ILE A 237 -9.55 5.54 -3.26
N THR A 238 -10.56 4.69 -3.39
CA THR A 238 -11.96 5.09 -3.31
C THR A 238 -12.78 3.98 -2.68
N THR A 239 -13.80 4.31 -1.91
CA THR A 239 -14.80 3.30 -1.51
C THR A 239 -15.76 3.06 -2.68
N ALA A 240 -15.97 1.81 -3.09
CA ALA A 240 -16.83 1.47 -4.22
C ALA A 240 -18.26 2.01 -4.03
N ASN A 241 -18.85 1.76 -2.86
CA ASN A 241 -20.00 2.50 -2.38
C ASN A 241 -19.60 3.44 -1.24
N PRO A 242 -19.80 4.76 -1.38
CA PRO A 242 -19.49 5.76 -0.35
C PRO A 242 -20.09 5.55 1.05
N GLU A 243 -21.11 4.70 1.16
CA GLU A 243 -21.79 4.38 2.42
C GLU A 243 -21.25 3.09 3.07
N PHE A 244 -20.49 2.28 2.34
CA PHE A 244 -20.08 0.93 2.77
C PHE A 244 -18.64 0.87 3.29
N GLY A 245 -18.04 2.03 3.55
CA GLY A 245 -16.72 2.11 4.15
C GLY A 245 -16.22 3.54 4.27
N VAL A 246 -15.12 3.69 4.99
CA VAL A 246 -14.48 4.97 5.26
C VAL A 246 -12.97 4.83 5.13
N ILE A 247 -12.34 5.89 4.62
CA ILE A 247 -10.89 6.04 4.61
C ILE A 247 -10.51 6.99 5.74
N GLU A 248 -9.69 6.52 6.67
CA GLU A 248 -9.14 7.27 7.79
C GLU A 248 -7.65 7.55 7.56
N PHE A 249 -7.16 8.71 7.97
CA PHE A 249 -5.74 9.02 7.96
C PHE A 249 -5.13 8.78 9.34
N LEU A 250 -3.93 8.22 9.38
CA LEU A 250 -3.08 8.22 10.57
C LEU A 250 -1.75 8.89 10.22
N GLN A 251 -1.67 10.18 10.55
CA GLN A 251 -0.48 11.00 10.40
C GLN A 251 0.12 11.27 11.79
N ARG A 252 1.38 10.87 11.99
CA ARG A 252 2.12 11.07 13.27
C ARG A 252 3.27 12.06 13.18
N LYS A 253 3.64 12.43 11.95
CA LYS A 253 4.71 13.35 11.60
C LYS A 253 4.16 14.35 10.59
N LYS A 254 4.98 15.28 10.12
CA LYS A 254 4.66 16.09 8.93
C LYS A 254 4.32 15.18 7.76
N ILE A 255 3.44 15.66 6.88
CA ILE A 255 2.89 14.86 5.77
C ILE A 255 3.98 14.33 4.82
N ILE A 256 5.09 15.05 4.72
CA ILE A 256 6.26 14.69 3.91
C ILE A 256 7.01 13.44 4.41
N HIS A 257 6.91 13.10 5.70
CA HIS A 257 7.60 11.94 6.29
C HIS A 257 6.76 10.66 6.28
N GLY A 258 5.82 10.59 5.34
CA GLY A 258 4.90 9.48 5.19
C GLY A 258 3.79 9.44 6.24
N PHE A 259 2.72 8.76 5.87
CA PHE A 259 1.51 8.62 6.67
C PHE A 259 0.77 7.35 6.27
N TYR A 260 -0.17 6.93 7.11
CA TYR A 260 -1.04 5.81 6.78
C TYR A 260 -2.39 6.28 6.28
N VAL A 261 -2.89 5.55 5.29
CA VAL A 261 -4.23 5.66 4.77
C VAL A 261 -4.93 4.33 5.03
N ASN A 262 -5.88 4.33 5.95
CA ASN A 262 -6.57 3.13 6.40
C ASN A 262 -7.97 3.11 5.81
N TRP A 263 -8.39 2.00 5.22
CA TRP A 263 -9.76 1.78 4.81
C TRP A 263 -10.39 0.70 5.66
N TYR A 264 -11.60 0.98 6.17
CA TYR A 264 -12.44 -0.02 6.83
C TYR A 264 -13.80 -0.05 6.14
N PRO A 265 -14.31 -1.24 5.78
CA PRO A 265 -15.70 -1.37 5.38
C PRO A 265 -16.62 -1.08 6.58
N ASP A 266 -17.86 -0.67 6.29
CA ASP A 266 -18.91 -0.70 7.29
C ASP A 266 -19.11 -2.15 7.76
N SER A 267 -19.16 -2.37 9.07
CA SER A 267 -19.14 -3.70 9.66
C SER A 267 -20.41 -4.52 9.37
N GLU A 268 -21.54 -3.85 9.11
CA GLU A 268 -22.80 -4.51 8.73
C GLU A 268 -22.85 -4.80 7.23
N LYS A 269 -21.99 -4.14 6.45
CA LYS A 269 -21.89 -4.27 4.98
C LYS A 269 -20.69 -5.08 4.52
N ALA A 270 -19.77 -5.40 5.42
CA ALA A 270 -18.58 -6.19 5.12
C ALA A 270 -18.98 -7.53 4.48
N GLY A 271 -18.38 -7.84 3.32
CA GLY A 271 -18.74 -9.03 2.52
C GLY A 271 -19.77 -8.76 1.42
N GLU A 272 -20.52 -7.65 1.45
CA GLU A 272 -21.36 -7.24 0.33
C GLU A 272 -20.51 -6.86 -0.89
N GLN A 273 -21.06 -7.03 -2.11
CA GLN A 273 -20.34 -6.79 -3.36
C GLN A 273 -19.77 -5.37 -3.45
N ASP A 274 -20.45 -4.38 -2.87
CA ASP A 274 -20.09 -2.97 -2.95
C ASP A 274 -19.20 -2.50 -1.78
N ALA A 275 -18.92 -3.36 -0.79
CA ALA A 275 -18.03 -3.08 0.33
C ALA A 275 -16.56 -3.34 -0.07
N ARG A 276 -16.07 -2.55 -1.03
CA ARG A 276 -14.73 -2.69 -1.61
C ARG A 276 -13.95 -1.39 -1.58
N LEU A 277 -12.66 -1.51 -1.30
CA LEU A 277 -11.66 -0.50 -1.61
C LEU A 277 -11.29 -0.63 -3.09
N LEU A 278 -11.51 0.42 -3.86
CA LEU A 278 -11.03 0.54 -5.23
C LEU A 278 -9.67 1.24 -5.19
N PHE A 279 -8.63 0.56 -5.64
CA PHE A 279 -7.29 1.10 -5.82
C PHE A 279 -7.02 1.25 -7.31
N LYS A 280 -6.58 2.43 -7.76
CA LYS A 280 -6.22 2.71 -9.15
C LYS A 280 -4.85 3.36 -9.25
N VAL A 281 -4.13 3.03 -10.32
CA VAL A 281 -2.92 3.75 -10.76
C VAL A 281 -3.23 4.35 -12.12
N LYS A 282 -2.95 5.64 -12.29
CA LYS A 282 -3.11 6.38 -13.54
C LYS A 282 -1.78 6.93 -14.03
#